data_AF-A0A177DW92-F1
#
_entry.id   AF-A0A177DW92-F1
#
_cell.length_a   1.000
_cell.length_b   1.000
_cell.length_c   1.000
_cell.angle_alpha   90.00
_cell.angle_beta   90.00
_cell.angle_gamma   90.00
#
_symmetry.space_group_name_H-M   'P 1'
#
loop_
_entity.id
_entity.type
_entity.pdbx_description
1 polymer ?
#
loop_
_entity_poly.entity_id
_entity_poly.type
_entity_poly.pdbx_seq_one_letter_code
_entity_poly.pdbx_strand_id
1 'polypeptide(L)'
;MPPPGNEYAAEQLKNSGNKCFKNGDYEEAEALYSQAIQKNSANPLLFTNRANARLKLEKWEGVIDDCIRSIELLKDNMKAFFYLAQAQLAINHPNEALSSSLMAYELCTTSAQQTSNAATISALVLKCKKAKWDIRERERIRRRGDLLSDLESMLETQFKKDMDDIEARMEAGETSRSDGQEEKAERKTEFEKKRDDLRTAFAISDPEHQQKREVPDYLVDGITFEIMHDPVVTKNGRSYERATLIEHLKRSPTDPLTRETLTIGDLRPNIALKEACEEFMTANSGWVYDCEDGEVDPDARWAHLSST
;
A
#
# COMPACT_ATOMS: atom_id res chain seq x y z
N MET A 1 1.96 -4.29 48.03
CA MET A 1 2.05 -5.77 48.01
C MET A 1 2.91 -6.16 46.83
N PRO A 2 3.83 -7.13 46.94
CA PRO A 2 4.49 -7.68 45.75
C PRO A 2 3.41 -8.27 44.83
N PRO A 3 3.57 -8.18 43.51
CA PRO A 3 2.63 -8.78 42.57
C PRO A 3 2.56 -10.31 42.82
N PRO A 4 1.40 -10.97 42.60
CA PRO A 4 1.25 -12.41 42.81
C PRO A 4 2.39 -13.16 42.12
N GLY A 5 2.94 -14.20 42.75
CA GLY A 5 4.25 -14.78 42.39
C GLY A 5 4.47 -15.12 40.90
N ASN A 6 3.38 -15.36 40.15
CA ASN A 6 3.40 -15.55 38.69
C ASN A 6 3.74 -14.27 37.90
N GLU A 7 3.24 -13.11 38.31
CA GLU A 7 3.54 -11.83 37.66
C GLU A 7 5.00 -11.41 37.86
N TYR A 8 5.54 -11.64 39.07
CA TYR A 8 6.96 -11.39 39.34
C TYR A 8 7.86 -12.30 38.48
N ALA A 9 7.52 -13.59 38.35
CA ALA A 9 8.22 -14.51 37.48
C ALA A 9 8.13 -14.10 35.99
N ALA A 10 6.95 -13.65 35.54
CA ALA A 10 6.77 -13.13 34.18
C ALA A 10 7.65 -11.91 33.90
N GLU A 11 7.78 -11.00 34.88
CA GLU A 11 8.61 -9.81 34.77
C GLU A 11 10.11 -10.15 34.70
N GLN A 12 10.58 -11.13 35.46
CA GLN A 12 11.95 -11.63 35.36
C GLN A 12 12.23 -12.24 33.98
N LEU A 13 11.33 -13.10 33.49
CA LEU A 13 11.45 -13.71 32.16
C LEU A 13 11.45 -12.65 31.05
N LYS A 14 10.58 -11.64 31.15
CA LYS A 14 10.58 -10.48 30.25
C LYS A 14 11.92 -9.75 30.25
N ASN A 15 12.50 -9.51 31.43
CA ASN A 15 13.77 -8.81 31.55
C ASN A 15 14.93 -9.63 30.99
N SER A 16 14.92 -10.95 31.16
CA SER A 16 15.88 -11.86 30.51
C SER A 16 15.71 -11.84 28.99
N GLY A 17 14.47 -11.92 28.48
CA GLY A 17 14.17 -11.81 27.05
C GLY A 17 14.65 -10.47 26.46
N ASN A 18 14.47 -9.37 27.19
CA ASN A 18 14.97 -8.05 26.79
C ASN A 18 16.51 -8.02 26.68
N LYS A 19 17.24 -8.78 27.51
CA LYS A 19 18.70 -8.89 27.43
C LYS A 19 19.11 -9.68 26.18
N CYS A 20 18.52 -10.84 25.94
CA CYS A 20 18.75 -11.64 24.73
C CYS A 20 18.44 -10.83 23.46
N PHE A 21 17.31 -10.11 23.45
CA PHE A 21 16.93 -9.26 22.34
C PHE A 21 17.98 -8.16 22.06
N LYS A 22 18.53 -7.53 23.11
CA LYS A 22 19.60 -6.53 22.96
C LYS A 22 20.92 -7.13 22.47
N ASN A 23 21.18 -8.40 22.78
CA ASN A 23 22.35 -9.12 22.31
C ASN A 23 22.22 -9.63 20.87
N GLY A 24 21.01 -9.55 20.27
CA GLY A 24 20.72 -10.09 18.94
C GLY A 24 20.24 -11.53 18.93
N ASP A 25 20.10 -12.17 20.10
CA ASP A 25 19.63 -13.54 20.26
C ASP A 25 18.09 -13.59 20.21
N TYR A 26 17.51 -13.37 19.03
CA TYR A 26 16.07 -13.21 18.88
C TYR A 26 15.25 -14.49 19.12
N GLU A 27 15.81 -15.67 18.80
CA GLU A 27 15.13 -16.95 19.05
C GLU A 27 14.97 -17.24 20.55
N GLU A 28 16.04 -17.05 21.31
CA GLU A 28 16.01 -17.17 22.78
C GLU A 28 15.12 -16.11 23.41
N ALA A 29 15.13 -14.88 22.88
CA ALA A 29 14.20 -13.85 23.32
C ALA A 29 12.74 -14.27 23.09
N GLU A 30 12.39 -14.83 21.93
CA GLU A 30 11.06 -15.35 21.63
C GLU A 30 10.63 -16.45 22.61
N ALA A 31 11.54 -17.39 22.91
CA ALA A 31 11.29 -18.48 23.86
C ALA A 31 11.02 -17.94 25.27
N LEU A 32 11.83 -16.98 25.74
CA LEU A 32 11.68 -16.35 27.05
C LEU A 32 10.39 -15.53 27.16
N TYR A 33 10.02 -14.78 26.12
CA TYR A 33 8.73 -14.07 26.11
C TYR A 33 7.55 -15.04 26.08
N SER A 34 7.65 -16.16 25.36
CA SER A 34 6.60 -17.19 25.34
C SER A 34 6.39 -17.81 26.72
N GLN A 35 7.47 -18.08 27.46
CA GLN A 35 7.39 -18.50 28.85
C GLN A 35 6.77 -17.41 29.75
N ALA A 36 7.13 -16.14 29.53
CA ALA A 36 6.54 -15.02 30.28
C ALA A 36 5.02 -14.92 30.05
N ILE A 37 4.55 -15.11 28.81
CA ILE A 37 3.12 -15.09 28.45
C ILE A 37 2.37 -16.22 29.15
N GLN A 38 2.95 -17.42 29.27
CA GLN A 38 2.35 -18.53 30.03
C GLN A 38 2.16 -18.18 31.51
N LYS A 39 3.01 -17.31 32.07
CA LYS A 39 2.91 -16.86 33.47
C LYS A 39 1.95 -15.68 33.64
N ASN A 40 1.87 -14.79 32.65
CA ASN A 40 0.95 -13.65 32.66
C ASN A 40 0.45 -13.34 31.23
N SER A 41 -0.66 -13.96 30.84
CA SER A 41 -1.27 -13.74 29.52
C SER A 41 -2.10 -12.46 29.42
N ALA A 42 -2.28 -11.72 30.51
CA ALA A 42 -3.03 -10.46 30.52
C ALA A 42 -2.17 -9.24 30.19
N ASN A 43 -0.84 -9.41 30.09
CA ASN A 43 0.09 -8.30 29.84
C ASN A 43 0.31 -8.08 28.33
N PRO A 44 -0.22 -6.98 27.73
CA PRO A 44 -0.07 -6.68 26.30
C PRO A 44 1.39 -6.47 25.87
N LEU A 45 2.25 -5.99 26.77
CA LEU A 45 3.66 -5.70 26.46
C LEU A 45 4.46 -6.97 26.15
N LEU A 46 4.08 -8.12 26.73
CA LEU A 46 4.76 -9.39 26.47
C LEU A 46 4.52 -9.84 25.02
N PHE A 47 3.28 -9.71 24.53
CA PHE A 47 2.95 -9.98 23.13
C PHE A 47 3.67 -9.00 22.20
N THR A 48 3.67 -7.70 22.51
CA THR A 48 4.38 -6.70 21.70
C THR A 48 5.90 -6.97 21.63
N ASN A 49 6.51 -7.38 22.74
CA ASN A 49 7.94 -7.71 22.78
C ASN A 49 8.26 -9.00 22.00
N ARG A 50 7.39 -10.02 22.10
CA ARG A 50 7.51 -11.24 21.30
C ARG A 50 7.32 -10.97 19.81
N ALA A 51 6.33 -10.14 19.45
CA ALA A 51 6.11 -9.67 18.09
C ALA A 51 7.37 -8.99 17.53
N ASN A 52 8.03 -8.13 18.31
CA ASN A 52 9.28 -7.50 17.87
C ASN A 52 10.42 -8.51 17.64
N ALA A 53 10.56 -9.53 18.50
CA ALA A 53 11.53 -10.61 18.27
C ALA A 53 11.19 -11.40 16.99
N ARG A 54 9.93 -11.73 16.78
CA ARG A 54 9.43 -12.42 15.58
C ARG A 54 9.59 -11.61 14.31
N LEU A 55 9.43 -10.28 14.37
CA LEU A 55 9.72 -9.38 13.26
C LEU A 55 11.18 -9.47 12.82
N LYS A 56 12.13 -9.56 13.77
CA LYS A 56 13.55 -9.72 13.46
C LYS A 56 13.90 -11.10 12.90
N LEU A 57 13.06 -12.10 13.17
CA LEU A 57 13.15 -13.45 12.63
C LEU A 57 12.30 -13.65 11.36
N GLU A 58 11.64 -12.60 10.86
CA GLU A 58 10.76 -12.65 9.69
C GLU A 58 9.60 -13.65 9.82
N LYS A 59 9.16 -13.95 11.05
CA LYS A 59 8.02 -14.83 11.35
C LYS A 59 6.69 -14.07 11.27
N TRP A 60 6.31 -13.61 10.08
CA TRP A 60 5.24 -12.62 9.87
C TRP A 60 3.88 -13.01 10.44
N GLU A 61 3.41 -14.24 10.22
CA GLU A 61 2.11 -14.70 10.73
C GLU A 61 2.06 -14.65 12.27
N GLY A 62 3.13 -15.10 12.93
CA GLY A 62 3.23 -15.04 14.40
C GLY A 62 3.34 -13.61 14.96
N VAL A 63 3.83 -12.65 14.16
CA VAL A 63 3.79 -11.22 14.51
C VAL A 63 2.35 -10.70 14.48
N ILE A 64 1.59 -11.05 13.43
CA ILE A 64 0.21 -10.62 13.27
C ILE A 64 -0.63 -11.11 14.46
N ASP A 65 -0.53 -12.39 14.80
CA ASP A 65 -1.23 -12.98 15.95
C ASP A 65 -0.89 -12.24 17.26
N ASP A 66 0.39 -12.00 17.52
CA ASP A 66 0.83 -11.32 18.74
C ASP A 66 0.36 -9.87 18.80
N CYS A 67 0.37 -9.16 17.67
CA CYS A 67 -0.08 -7.77 17.61
C CYS A 67 -1.60 -7.69 17.83
N ILE A 68 -2.39 -8.55 17.18
CA ILE A 68 -3.84 -8.62 17.38
C ILE A 68 -4.15 -8.89 18.85
N ARG A 69 -3.50 -9.89 19.46
CA ARG A 69 -3.67 -10.18 20.89
C ARG A 69 -3.29 -9.01 21.79
N SER A 70 -2.23 -8.29 21.45
CA SER A 70 -1.85 -7.10 22.20
C SER A 70 -2.89 -5.97 22.07
N ILE A 71 -3.52 -5.81 20.91
CA ILE A 71 -4.53 -4.78 20.64
C ILE A 71 -5.85 -5.12 21.34
N GLU A 72 -6.23 -6.40 21.37
CA GLU A 72 -7.37 -6.90 22.15
C GLU A 72 -7.25 -6.54 23.64
N LEU A 73 -6.03 -6.64 24.19
CA LEU A 73 -5.74 -6.34 25.60
C LEU A 73 -5.53 -4.84 25.87
N LEU A 74 -4.92 -4.11 24.94
CA LEU A 74 -4.65 -2.67 25.03
C LEU A 74 -4.86 -2.03 23.67
N LYS A 75 -6.02 -1.40 23.50
CA LYS A 75 -6.43 -0.75 22.24
C LYS A 75 -5.49 0.37 21.83
N ASP A 76 -4.90 1.11 22.76
CA ASP A 76 -4.05 2.27 22.46
C ASP A 76 -2.55 1.90 22.33
N ASN A 77 -2.24 0.68 21.88
CA ASN A 77 -0.85 0.24 21.72
C ASN A 77 -0.29 0.56 20.32
N MET A 78 0.26 1.77 20.17
CA MET A 78 0.89 2.22 18.92
C MET A 78 1.92 1.22 18.35
N LYS A 79 2.75 0.60 19.21
CA LYS A 79 3.80 -0.33 18.74
C LYS A 79 3.20 -1.59 18.13
N ALA A 80 2.11 -2.10 18.70
CA ALA A 80 1.42 -3.27 18.15
C ALA A 80 0.88 -2.98 16.74
N PHE A 81 0.23 -1.83 16.52
CA PHE A 81 -0.20 -1.42 15.18
C PHE A 81 0.96 -1.21 14.20
N PHE A 82 2.07 -0.61 14.66
CA PHE A 82 3.25 -0.40 13.82
C PHE A 82 3.91 -1.73 13.39
N TYR A 83 3.96 -2.72 14.29
CA TYR A 83 4.48 -4.06 13.98
C TYR A 83 3.52 -4.86 13.11
N LEU A 84 2.21 -4.75 13.36
CA LEU A 84 1.15 -5.34 12.56
C LEU A 84 1.23 -4.86 11.10
N ALA A 85 1.32 -3.54 10.90
CA ALA A 85 1.43 -2.94 9.56
C ALA A 85 2.68 -3.43 8.81
N GLN A 86 3.83 -3.56 9.47
CA GLN A 86 5.05 -4.08 8.85
C GLN A 86 4.89 -5.55 8.42
N ALA A 87 4.29 -6.38 9.28
CA ALA A 87 4.06 -7.79 8.96
C ALA A 87 3.03 -7.96 7.84
N GLN A 88 1.91 -7.23 7.89
CA GLN A 88 0.89 -7.21 6.83
C GLN A 88 1.48 -6.78 5.47
N LEU A 89 2.35 -5.77 5.48
CA LEU A 89 3.04 -5.34 4.27
C LEU A 89 4.00 -6.42 3.73
N ALA A 90 4.70 -7.14 4.61
CA ALA A 90 5.62 -8.21 4.24
C ALA A 90 4.89 -9.43 3.63
N ILE A 91 3.67 -9.74 4.09
CA ILE A 91 2.80 -10.78 3.49
C ILE A 91 1.99 -10.29 2.29
N ASN A 92 2.27 -9.09 1.77
CA ASN A 92 1.61 -8.49 0.60
C ASN A 92 0.11 -8.19 0.79
N HIS A 93 -0.29 -7.78 2.00
CA HIS A 93 -1.64 -7.28 2.32
C HIS A 93 -1.62 -5.75 2.55
N PRO A 94 -1.48 -4.91 1.51
CA PRO A 94 -1.26 -3.47 1.68
C PRO A 94 -2.50 -2.70 2.17
N ASN A 95 -3.72 -3.19 1.93
CA ASN A 95 -4.95 -2.55 2.39
C ASN A 95 -5.02 -2.55 3.92
N GLU A 96 -4.85 -3.75 4.50
CA GLU A 96 -4.80 -3.94 5.95
C GLU A 96 -3.60 -3.19 6.55
N ALA A 97 -2.42 -3.31 5.93
CA ALA A 97 -1.21 -2.63 6.38
C ALA A 97 -1.40 -1.10 6.44
N LEU A 98 -2.07 -0.51 5.44
CA LEU A 98 -2.37 0.91 5.42
C LEU A 98 -3.25 1.31 6.60
N SER A 99 -4.34 0.56 6.87
CA SER A 99 -5.23 0.84 8.00
C SER A 99 -4.49 0.78 9.34
N SER A 100 -3.71 -0.28 9.58
CA SER A 100 -2.88 -0.45 10.76
C SER A 100 -1.83 0.66 10.90
N SER A 101 -1.22 1.09 9.79
CA SER A 101 -0.20 2.15 9.80
C SER A 101 -0.79 3.53 10.12
N LEU A 102 -2.00 3.82 9.64
CA LEU A 102 -2.72 5.07 9.94
C LEU A 102 -3.12 5.13 11.42
N MET A 103 -3.63 4.02 11.98
CA MET A 103 -3.94 3.92 13.41
C MET A 103 -2.67 4.12 14.27
N ALA A 104 -1.54 3.53 13.86
CA ALA A 104 -0.25 3.76 14.54
C ALA A 104 0.16 5.24 14.50
N TYR A 105 -0.07 5.91 13.37
CA TYR A 105 0.24 7.33 13.20
C TYR A 105 -0.65 8.22 14.09
N GLU A 106 -1.95 7.97 14.10
CA GLU A 106 -2.92 8.70 14.93
C GLU A 106 -2.63 8.56 16.42
N LEU A 107 -2.34 7.34 16.89
CA LEU A 107 -1.94 7.12 18.28
C LEU A 107 -0.61 7.82 18.62
N CYS A 108 0.31 7.94 17.66
CA CYS A 108 1.56 8.67 17.85
C CYS A 108 1.38 10.19 17.95
N THR A 109 0.41 10.76 17.22
CA THR A 109 0.14 12.21 17.23
C THR A 109 -0.73 12.63 18.40
N THR A 110 -1.63 11.76 18.86
CA THR A 110 -2.58 12.02 19.95
C THR A 110 -2.00 11.73 21.33
N SER A 111 -1.11 10.75 21.46
CA SER A 111 -0.51 10.40 22.75
C SER A 111 0.42 11.50 23.26
N ALA A 112 0.24 11.91 24.53
CA ALA A 112 1.14 12.83 25.22
C ALA A 112 2.59 12.30 25.34
N GLN A 113 2.78 10.98 25.26
CA GLN A 113 4.08 10.34 25.10
C GLN A 113 4.44 10.31 23.61
N GLN A 114 4.53 11.48 22.99
CA GLN A 114 5.01 11.60 21.62
C GLN A 114 6.42 10.98 21.56
N THR A 115 6.58 9.84 20.89
CA THR A 115 7.90 9.19 20.69
C THR A 115 8.55 9.61 19.38
N SER A 116 9.89 9.68 19.32
CA SER A 116 10.72 10.08 18.16
C SER A 116 10.51 9.27 16.87
N ASN A 117 9.47 8.45 16.81
CA ASN A 117 9.18 7.49 15.76
C ASN A 117 8.14 8.00 14.74
N ALA A 118 7.61 9.22 14.90
CA ALA A 118 6.60 9.78 13.98
C ALA A 118 7.07 9.77 12.52
N ALA A 119 8.33 10.13 12.26
CA ALA A 119 8.92 10.06 10.92
C ALA A 119 9.06 8.63 10.38
N THR A 120 9.30 7.65 11.25
CA THR A 120 9.37 6.23 10.85
C THR A 120 7.99 5.68 10.52
N ILE A 121 6.97 6.07 11.29
CA ILE A 121 5.58 5.67 11.06
C ILE A 121 5.05 6.35 9.79
N SER A 122 5.35 7.64 9.59
CA SER A 122 4.94 8.37 8.39
C SER A 122 5.55 7.74 7.13
N ALA A 123 6.83 7.37 7.17
CA ALA A 123 7.48 6.64 6.09
C ALA A 123 6.84 5.26 5.83
N LEU A 124 6.39 4.56 6.88
CA LEU A 124 5.67 3.29 6.73
C LEU A 124 4.30 3.49 6.07
N VAL A 125 3.55 4.52 6.45
CA VAL A 125 2.25 4.85 5.82
C VAL A 125 2.44 5.10 4.32
N LEU A 126 3.44 5.91 3.95
CA LEU A 126 3.78 6.15 2.54
C LEU A 126 4.14 4.85 1.81
N LYS A 127 4.93 3.99 2.44
CA LYS A 127 5.27 2.68 1.86
C LYS A 127 4.02 1.80 1.65
N CYS A 128 3.06 1.83 2.58
CA CYS A 128 1.79 1.11 2.45
C CYS A 128 0.91 1.69 1.33
N LYS A 129 0.79 3.03 1.24
CA LYS A 129 0.07 3.69 0.14
C LYS A 129 0.69 3.34 -1.22
N LYS A 130 2.02 3.38 -1.33
CA LYS A 130 2.75 3.00 -2.56
C LYS A 130 2.53 1.53 -2.92
N ALA A 131 2.58 0.61 -1.96
CA ALA A 131 2.32 -0.80 -2.21
C ALA A 131 0.87 -1.07 -2.65
N LYS A 132 -0.10 -0.38 -2.04
CA LYS A 132 -1.51 -0.44 -2.44
C LYS A 132 -1.71 0.04 -3.87
N TRP A 133 -1.06 1.15 -4.22
CA TRP A 133 -1.05 1.70 -5.57
C TRP A 133 -0.43 0.72 -6.58
N ASP A 134 0.74 0.16 -6.28
CA ASP A 134 1.43 -0.80 -7.15
C ASP A 134 0.58 -2.05 -7.45
N ILE A 135 -0.23 -2.51 -6.47
CA ILE A 135 -1.17 -3.63 -6.69
C ILE A 135 -2.33 -3.23 -7.60
N ARG A 136 -2.94 -2.06 -7.39
CA ARG A 136 -4.02 -1.56 -8.27
C ARG A 136 -3.54 -1.36 -9.70
N GLU A 137 -2.36 -0.78 -9.86
CA GLU A 137 -1.77 -0.54 -11.18
C GLU A 137 -1.46 -1.87 -11.90
N ARG A 138 -0.99 -2.87 -11.16
CA ARG A 138 -0.80 -4.23 -11.69
C ARG A 138 -2.12 -4.85 -12.17
N GLU A 139 -3.18 -4.75 -11.37
CA GLU A 139 -4.50 -5.27 -11.74
C GLU A 139 -5.09 -4.53 -12.95
N ARG A 140 -4.89 -3.22 -13.06
CA ARG A 140 -5.29 -2.42 -14.23
C ARG A 140 -4.58 -2.92 -15.51
N ILE A 141 -3.26 -3.10 -15.44
CA ILE A 141 -2.45 -3.61 -16.57
C ILE A 141 -2.91 -5.02 -16.94
N ARG A 142 -3.14 -5.88 -15.95
CA ARG A 142 -3.64 -7.23 -16.14
C ARG A 142 -5.00 -7.23 -16.85
N ARG A 143 -6.00 -6.51 -16.34
CA ARG A 143 -7.34 -6.41 -16.96
C ARG A 143 -7.27 -5.96 -18.42
N ARG A 144 -6.37 -5.02 -18.72
CA ARG A 144 -6.18 -4.55 -20.10
C ARG A 144 -5.53 -5.64 -20.98
N GLY A 145 -4.55 -6.37 -20.46
CA GLY A 145 -3.94 -7.51 -21.14
C GLY A 145 -4.95 -8.63 -21.40
N ASP A 146 -5.78 -8.94 -20.41
CA ASP A 146 -6.85 -9.94 -20.53
C ASP A 146 -7.86 -9.52 -21.61
N LEU A 147 -8.30 -8.26 -21.62
CA LEU A 147 -9.20 -7.73 -22.65
C LEU A 147 -8.59 -7.82 -24.06
N LEU A 148 -7.29 -7.50 -24.21
CA LEU A 148 -6.61 -7.63 -25.49
C LEU A 148 -6.59 -9.09 -25.95
N SER A 149 -6.27 -10.02 -25.05
CA SER A 149 -6.27 -11.45 -25.33
C SER A 149 -7.65 -11.95 -25.75
N ASP A 150 -8.72 -11.51 -25.08
CA ASP A 150 -10.10 -11.88 -25.42
C ASP A 150 -10.49 -11.38 -26.82
N LEU A 151 -10.12 -10.14 -27.15
CA LEU A 151 -10.37 -9.55 -28.47
C LEU A 151 -9.60 -10.27 -29.59
N GLU A 152 -8.33 -10.61 -29.35
CA GLU A 152 -7.53 -11.40 -30.28
C GLU A 152 -8.15 -12.79 -30.51
N SER A 153 -8.58 -13.46 -29.44
CA SER A 153 -9.24 -14.78 -29.52
C SER A 153 -10.56 -14.72 -30.30
N MET A 154 -11.35 -13.65 -30.13
CA MET A 154 -12.57 -13.45 -30.90
C MET A 154 -12.28 -13.23 -32.40
N LEU A 155 -11.26 -12.44 -32.73
CA LEU A 155 -10.83 -12.25 -34.12
C LEU A 155 -10.32 -13.56 -34.75
N GLU A 156 -9.54 -14.35 -34.02
CA GLU A 156 -9.05 -15.66 -34.47
C GLU A 156 -10.19 -16.64 -34.71
N THR A 157 -11.18 -16.66 -33.82
CA THR A 157 -12.37 -17.52 -33.96
C THR A 157 -13.20 -17.11 -35.18
N GLN A 158 -13.39 -15.80 -35.40
CA GLN A 158 -14.10 -15.31 -36.58
C GLN A 158 -13.35 -15.64 -37.87
N PHE A 159 -12.03 -15.41 -37.88
CA PHE A 159 -11.17 -15.74 -39.01
C PHE A 159 -11.25 -17.24 -39.35
N LYS A 160 -11.21 -18.12 -38.34
CA LYS A 160 -11.33 -19.56 -38.54
C LYS A 160 -12.67 -19.95 -39.16
N LYS A 161 -13.79 -19.40 -38.66
CA LYS A 161 -15.11 -19.64 -39.24
C LYS A 161 -15.18 -19.19 -40.69
N ASP A 162 -14.67 -18.00 -41.00
CA ASP A 162 -14.63 -17.49 -42.37
C ASP A 162 -13.80 -18.39 -43.30
N MET A 163 -12.66 -18.92 -42.83
CA MET A 163 -11.82 -19.87 -43.57
C MET A 163 -12.54 -21.19 -43.84
N ASP A 164 -13.22 -21.73 -42.81
CA ASP A 164 -13.97 -22.99 -42.90
C ASP A 164 -15.16 -22.85 -43.86
N ASP A 165 -15.86 -21.70 -43.85
CA ASP A 165 -16.98 -21.41 -44.75
C ASP A 165 -16.53 -21.30 -46.22
N ILE A 166 -15.39 -20.65 -46.49
CA ILE A 166 -14.81 -20.59 -47.84
C ILE A 166 -14.39 -21.98 -48.31
N GLU A 167 -13.82 -22.79 -47.41
CA GLU A 167 -13.44 -24.18 -47.73
C GLU A 167 -14.66 -25.04 -48.07
N ALA A 168 -15.73 -24.94 -47.29
CA ALA A 168 -16.98 -25.63 -47.56
C ALA A 168 -17.59 -25.25 -48.92
N ARG A 169 -17.54 -23.96 -49.30
CA ARG A 169 -18.00 -23.48 -50.62
C ARG A 169 -17.15 -23.99 -51.78
N MET A 170 -15.84 -24.12 -51.57
CA MET A 170 -14.94 -24.75 -52.55
C MET A 170 -15.24 -26.24 -52.71
N GLU A 171 -15.50 -26.96 -51.62
CA GLU A 171 -15.86 -28.39 -51.66
C GLU A 171 -17.22 -28.64 -52.30
N ALA A 172 -18.20 -27.74 -52.08
CA ALA A 172 -19.52 -27.79 -52.72
C ALA A 172 -19.49 -27.49 -54.23
N GLY A 173 -18.36 -27.02 -54.77
CA GLY A 173 -18.19 -26.68 -56.18
C GLY A 173 -18.87 -25.38 -56.60
N GLU A 174 -19.26 -24.54 -55.64
CA GLU A 174 -19.89 -23.24 -55.89
C GLU A 174 -18.88 -22.16 -56.32
N THR A 175 -17.59 -22.37 -56.08
CA THR A 175 -16.51 -21.40 -56.35
C THR A 175 -15.30 -22.11 -56.93
N SER A 176 -14.66 -21.51 -57.95
CA SER A 176 -13.46 -22.07 -58.58
C SER A 176 -12.30 -22.15 -57.58
N ARG A 177 -11.40 -23.12 -57.78
CA ARG A 177 -10.25 -23.33 -56.88
C ARG A 177 -9.28 -22.14 -56.83
N SER A 178 -9.13 -21.39 -57.93
CA SER A 178 -8.33 -20.16 -57.94
C SER A 178 -8.99 -19.07 -57.10
N ASP A 179 -10.29 -18.86 -57.33
CA ASP A 179 -11.05 -17.75 -56.75
C ASP A 179 -11.17 -17.95 -55.23
N GLY A 180 -11.38 -19.19 -54.78
CA GLY A 180 -11.40 -19.50 -53.34
C GLY A 180 -10.03 -19.40 -52.65
N GLN A 181 -8.92 -19.64 -53.37
CA GLN A 181 -7.58 -19.40 -52.82
C GLN A 181 -7.26 -17.91 -52.69
N GLU A 182 -7.72 -17.09 -53.64
CA GLU A 182 -7.60 -15.64 -53.59
C GLU A 182 -8.44 -15.07 -52.44
N GLU A 183 -9.70 -15.49 -52.29
CA GLU A 183 -10.58 -15.07 -51.19
C GLU A 183 -10.00 -15.43 -49.81
N LYS A 184 -9.40 -16.62 -49.66
CA LYS A 184 -8.67 -16.99 -48.42
C LYS A 184 -7.46 -16.09 -48.16
N ALA A 185 -6.70 -15.73 -49.19
CA ALA A 185 -5.55 -14.83 -49.04
C ALA A 185 -5.97 -13.41 -48.64
N GLU A 186 -7.04 -12.89 -49.25
CA GLU A 186 -7.61 -11.59 -48.90
C GLU A 186 -8.10 -11.56 -47.46
N ARG A 187 -8.90 -12.55 -47.05
CA ARG A 187 -9.42 -12.63 -45.67
C ARG A 187 -8.30 -12.78 -44.63
N LYS A 188 -7.19 -13.46 -44.98
CA LYS A 188 -6.00 -13.55 -44.12
C LYS A 188 -5.32 -12.19 -43.95
N THR A 189 -5.11 -11.45 -45.05
CA THR A 189 -4.49 -10.12 -44.95
C THR A 189 -5.38 -9.13 -44.20
N GLU A 190 -6.70 -9.22 -44.34
CA GLU A 190 -7.66 -8.44 -43.56
C GLU A 190 -7.59 -8.77 -42.06
N PHE A 191 -7.52 -10.06 -41.70
CA PHE A 191 -7.36 -10.49 -40.30
C PHE A 191 -6.06 -9.98 -39.69
N GLU A 192 -4.93 -10.15 -40.39
CA GLU A 192 -3.63 -9.66 -39.92
C GLU A 192 -3.66 -8.14 -39.70
N LYS A 193 -4.25 -7.40 -40.64
CA LYS A 193 -4.43 -5.95 -40.51
C LYS A 193 -5.30 -5.59 -39.31
N LYS A 194 -6.45 -6.24 -39.11
CA LYS A 194 -7.34 -5.99 -37.96
C LYS A 194 -6.65 -6.29 -36.62
N ARG A 195 -5.87 -7.38 -36.55
CA ARG A 195 -5.08 -7.72 -35.36
C ARG A 195 -4.01 -6.67 -35.08
N ASP A 196 -3.31 -6.23 -36.11
CA ASP A 196 -2.24 -5.25 -35.96
C ASP A 196 -2.80 -3.86 -35.62
N ASP A 197 -3.94 -3.47 -36.19
CA ASP A 197 -4.70 -2.27 -35.85
C ASP A 197 -5.19 -2.33 -34.39
N LEU A 198 -5.67 -3.50 -33.92
CA LEU A 198 -6.09 -3.72 -32.54
C LEU A 198 -4.90 -3.54 -31.57
N ARG A 199 -3.77 -4.19 -31.85
CA ARG A 199 -2.54 -4.03 -31.06
C ARG A 199 -2.07 -2.59 -31.02
N THR A 200 -2.11 -1.93 -32.18
CA THR A 200 -1.74 -0.52 -32.31
C THR A 200 -2.69 0.37 -31.54
N ALA A 201 -4.01 0.14 -31.57
CA ALA A 201 -4.98 0.90 -30.79
C ALA A 201 -4.75 0.74 -29.28
N PHE A 202 -4.48 -0.47 -28.79
CA PHE A 202 -4.11 -0.71 -27.39
C PHE A 202 -2.76 -0.06 -27.04
N ALA A 203 -1.80 -0.06 -27.95
CA ALA A 203 -0.52 0.62 -27.78
C ALA A 203 -0.65 2.16 -27.84
N ILE A 204 -1.54 2.73 -28.65
CA ILE A 204 -1.80 4.18 -28.73
C ILE A 204 -2.63 4.64 -27.52
N SER A 205 -3.55 3.82 -27.02
CA SER A 205 -4.26 4.10 -25.77
C SER A 205 -3.32 4.14 -24.55
N ASP A 206 -2.10 3.63 -24.73
CA ASP A 206 -1.01 3.68 -23.77
C ASP A 206 0.30 4.12 -24.46
N PRO A 207 0.34 5.38 -24.97
CA PRO A 207 1.42 5.85 -25.83
C PRO A 207 2.79 5.75 -25.15
N GLU A 208 2.80 5.75 -23.82
CA GLU A 208 3.93 5.46 -22.97
C GLU A 208 3.77 4.06 -22.36
N HIS A 209 4.26 3.03 -23.05
CA HIS A 209 4.63 1.82 -22.34
C HIS A 209 5.65 2.20 -21.23
N GLN A 210 5.21 2.13 -19.96
CA GLN A 210 6.04 2.02 -18.75
C GLN A 210 6.57 3.29 -18.05
N GLN A 211 6.04 4.51 -18.24
CA GLN A 211 6.22 5.45 -17.13
C GLN A 211 5.35 5.00 -15.97
N LYS A 212 6.03 4.47 -14.94
CA LYS A 212 5.37 4.07 -13.71
C LYS A 212 4.62 5.30 -13.21
N ARG A 213 3.29 5.22 -13.15
CA ARG A 213 2.45 6.26 -12.55
C ARG A 213 2.85 6.35 -11.09
N GLU A 214 3.76 7.26 -10.78
CA GLU A 214 4.23 7.50 -9.43
C GLU A 214 4.03 8.97 -9.13
N VAL A 215 3.48 9.24 -7.96
CA VAL A 215 3.50 10.59 -7.40
C VAL A 215 4.91 10.81 -6.84
N PRO A 216 5.65 11.83 -7.28
CA PRO A 216 6.95 12.14 -6.71
C PRO A 216 6.85 12.45 -5.21
N ASP A 217 7.72 11.84 -4.41
CA ASP A 217 7.69 11.93 -2.94
C ASP A 217 7.73 13.39 -2.42
N TYR A 218 8.36 14.31 -3.16
CA TYR A 218 8.48 15.72 -2.78
C TYR A 218 7.18 16.53 -2.94
N LEU A 219 6.19 15.99 -3.66
CA LEU A 219 4.85 16.59 -3.78
C LEU A 219 3.90 16.13 -2.67
N VAL A 220 4.28 15.10 -1.91
CA VAL A 220 3.44 14.46 -0.91
C VAL A 220 3.67 15.09 0.47
N ASP A 221 2.60 15.44 1.15
CA ASP A 221 2.64 15.97 2.51
C ASP A 221 2.99 14.86 3.54
N GLY A 222 3.84 15.19 4.50
CA GLY A 222 4.28 14.27 5.54
C GLY A 222 3.23 13.97 6.63
N ILE A 223 2.08 14.65 6.61
CA ILE A 223 0.98 14.50 7.58
C ILE A 223 -0.25 13.85 6.93
N THR A 224 -0.75 14.39 5.82
CA THR A 224 -1.91 13.84 5.10
C THR A 224 -1.54 12.64 4.22
N PHE A 225 -0.27 12.51 3.85
CA PHE A 225 0.19 11.51 2.89
C PHE A 225 -0.48 11.65 1.51
N GLU A 226 -0.88 12.86 1.16
CA GLU A 226 -1.54 13.24 -0.10
C GLU A 226 -0.75 14.33 -0.80
N ILE A 227 -1.07 14.59 -2.08
CA ILE A 227 -0.45 15.67 -2.84
C ILE A 227 -0.81 17.00 -2.16
N MET A 228 0.18 17.86 -1.92
CA MET A 228 -0.04 19.18 -1.34
C MET A 228 -0.82 20.08 -2.30
N HIS A 229 -1.83 20.78 -1.78
CA HIS A 229 -2.60 21.79 -2.50
C HIS A 229 -2.15 23.22 -2.16
N ASP A 230 -1.79 23.45 -0.89
CA ASP A 230 -1.29 24.75 -0.41
C ASP A 230 -0.03 24.55 0.45
N PRO A 231 1.12 24.21 -0.18
CA PRO A 231 2.34 23.92 0.54
C PRO A 231 2.90 25.15 1.27
N VAL A 232 3.22 24.97 2.56
CA VAL A 232 3.96 25.93 3.38
C VAL A 232 5.31 25.36 3.77
N VAL A 233 6.36 26.17 3.65
CA VAL A 233 7.70 25.82 4.11
C VAL A 233 7.93 26.35 5.54
N THR A 234 8.48 25.48 6.37
CA THR A 234 8.93 25.80 7.73
C THR A 234 10.33 26.41 7.70
N LYS A 235 10.76 27.03 8.82
CA LYS A 235 12.13 27.56 8.96
C LYS A 235 13.25 26.51 8.76
N ASN A 236 12.89 25.22 8.83
CA ASN A 236 13.79 24.09 8.64
C ASN A 236 13.84 23.59 7.19
N GLY A 237 13.13 24.26 6.26
CA GLY A 237 13.11 23.90 4.84
C GLY A 237 12.17 22.73 4.50
N ARG A 238 11.38 22.22 5.45
CA ARG A 238 10.36 21.20 5.18
C ARG A 238 9.06 21.83 4.74
N SER A 239 8.42 21.26 3.72
CA SER A 239 7.11 21.65 3.26
C SER A 239 6.02 20.72 3.78
N TYR A 240 4.88 21.32 4.13
CA TYR A 240 3.68 20.62 4.56
C TYR A 240 2.45 21.26 3.96
N GLU A 241 1.32 20.56 4.00
CA GLU A 241 0.01 21.16 3.72
C GLU A 241 -0.36 22.21 4.79
N ARG A 242 -0.83 23.39 4.37
CA ARG A 242 -1.07 24.53 5.27
C ARG A 242 -2.13 24.19 6.32
N ALA A 243 -3.26 23.64 5.88
CA ALA A 243 -4.42 23.44 6.75
C ALA A 243 -4.09 22.51 7.93
N THR A 244 -3.42 21.39 7.64
CA THR A 244 -3.04 20.37 8.62
C THR A 244 -1.94 20.86 9.55
N LEU A 245 -0.91 21.54 9.02
CA LEU A 245 0.16 22.07 9.84
C LEU A 245 -0.35 23.15 10.80
N ILE A 246 -1.24 24.04 10.36
CA ILE A 246 -1.83 25.06 11.25
C ILE A 246 -2.66 24.41 12.36
N GLU A 247 -3.44 23.38 12.06
CA GLU A 247 -4.19 22.64 13.07
C GLU A 247 -3.27 21.98 14.10
N HIS A 248 -2.18 21.36 13.64
CA HIS A 248 -1.16 20.80 14.53
C HIS A 248 -0.56 21.88 15.43
N LEU A 249 -0.15 23.02 14.87
CA LEU A 249 0.49 24.11 15.61
C LEU A 249 -0.41 24.77 16.65
N LYS A 250 -1.75 24.71 16.45
CA LYS A 250 -2.72 25.13 17.48
C LYS A 250 -2.74 24.20 18.69
N ARG A 251 -2.44 22.91 18.50
CA ARG A 251 -2.39 21.89 19.56
C ARG A 251 -1.00 21.81 20.21
N SER A 252 0.06 21.88 19.41
CA SER A 252 1.45 21.78 19.86
C SER A 252 2.36 22.73 19.08
N PRO A 253 3.13 23.64 19.73
CA PRO A 253 4.01 24.60 19.05
C PRO A 253 5.35 23.97 18.61
N THR A 254 5.28 22.82 17.94
CA THR A 254 6.42 22.01 17.52
C THR A 254 6.20 21.49 16.10
N ASP A 255 7.26 21.25 15.35
CA ASP A 255 7.19 20.57 14.06
C ASP A 255 6.70 19.10 14.27
N PRO A 256 5.72 18.61 13.48
CA PRO A 256 5.14 17.28 13.64
C PRO A 256 6.14 16.12 13.51
N LEU A 257 7.21 16.31 12.72
CA LEU A 257 8.18 15.27 12.40
C LEU A 257 9.50 15.47 13.17
N THR A 258 10.05 16.68 13.23
CA THR A 258 11.34 16.96 13.90
C THR A 258 11.20 17.32 15.37
N ARG A 259 10.01 17.76 15.80
CA ARG A 259 9.72 18.25 17.17
C ARG A 259 10.43 19.54 17.55
N GLU A 260 11.06 20.19 16.59
CA GLU A 260 11.67 21.50 16.85
C GLU A 260 10.58 22.54 17.07
N THR A 261 10.88 23.58 17.86
CA THR A 261 9.90 24.62 18.15
C THR A 261 9.50 25.33 16.86
N LEU A 262 8.20 25.42 16.61
CA LEU A 262 7.66 26.01 15.39
C LEU A 262 6.40 26.80 15.72
N THR A 263 6.28 28.00 15.17
CA THR A 263 5.11 28.85 15.36
C THR A 263 4.45 29.18 14.02
N ILE A 264 3.19 29.58 14.05
CA ILE A 264 2.43 29.95 12.84
C ILE A 264 3.11 31.11 12.09
N GLY A 265 3.77 32.02 12.81
CA GLY A 265 4.49 33.16 12.22
C GLY A 265 5.77 32.77 11.45
N ASP A 266 6.32 31.58 11.73
CA ASP A 266 7.51 31.05 11.05
C ASP A 266 7.18 30.45 9.67
N LEU A 267 5.89 30.23 9.37
CA LEU A 267 5.47 29.61 8.12
C LEU A 267 5.59 30.59 6.96
N ARG A 268 6.08 30.10 5.82
CA ARG A 268 6.14 30.85 4.56
C ARG A 268 5.45 30.05 3.46
N PRO A 269 4.60 30.65 2.62
CA PRO A 269 4.04 29.96 1.45
C PRO A 269 5.16 29.49 0.51
N ASN A 270 5.09 28.24 0.05
CA ASN A 270 6.02 27.72 -0.93
C ASN A 270 5.39 27.78 -2.33
N ILE A 271 5.49 28.95 -2.97
CA ILE A 271 4.84 29.23 -4.26
C ILE A 271 5.35 28.30 -5.36
N ALA A 272 6.67 28.05 -5.41
CA ALA A 272 7.27 27.19 -6.42
C ALA A 272 6.79 25.74 -6.31
N LEU A 273 6.68 25.22 -5.09
CA LEU A 273 6.15 23.87 -4.89
C LEU A 273 4.66 23.79 -5.22
N LYS A 274 3.90 24.85 -4.95
CA LYS A 274 2.49 24.93 -5.33
C LYS A 274 2.31 24.85 -6.85
N GLU A 275 3.08 25.65 -7.60
CA GLU A 275 3.08 25.61 -9.07
C GLU A 275 3.46 24.21 -9.58
N ALA A 276 4.47 23.57 -8.99
CA ALA A 276 4.87 22.20 -9.34
C ALA A 276 3.77 21.16 -9.05
N CYS A 277 3.05 21.30 -7.94
CA CYS A 277 1.90 20.43 -7.62
C CYS A 277 0.78 20.63 -8.65
N GLU A 278 0.44 21.89 -8.98
CA GLU A 278 -0.59 22.23 -9.96
C GLU A 278 -0.25 21.73 -11.37
N GLU A 279 0.99 21.89 -11.80
CA GLU A 279 1.49 21.37 -13.07
C GLU A 279 1.37 19.84 -13.10
N PHE A 280 1.83 19.15 -12.05
CA PHE A 280 1.73 17.69 -11.94
C PHE A 280 0.28 17.20 -11.98
N MET A 281 -0.62 17.82 -11.20
CA MET A 281 -2.03 17.46 -11.17
C MET A 281 -2.73 17.71 -12.52
N THR A 282 -2.37 18.78 -13.22
CA THR A 282 -2.95 19.10 -14.54
C THR A 282 -2.49 18.10 -15.59
N ALA A 283 -1.18 17.82 -15.64
CA ALA A 283 -0.59 16.86 -16.57
C ALA A 283 -1.10 15.43 -16.35
N ASN A 284 -1.42 15.07 -15.10
CA ASN A 284 -1.85 13.72 -14.71
C ASN A 284 -3.33 13.66 -14.28
N SER A 285 -4.15 14.62 -14.72
CA SER A 285 -5.58 14.73 -14.36
C SER A 285 -6.40 13.49 -14.71
N GLY A 286 -5.94 12.67 -15.66
CA GLY A 286 -6.58 11.42 -16.05
C GLY A 286 -6.41 10.25 -15.07
N TRP A 287 -5.63 10.38 -13.99
CA TRP A 287 -5.51 9.33 -12.97
C TRP A 287 -5.19 9.82 -11.55
N VAL A 288 -4.71 11.05 -11.37
CA VAL A 288 -4.36 11.58 -10.04
C VAL A 288 -5.56 11.63 -9.09
N TYR A 289 -6.76 11.85 -9.61
CA TYR A 289 -8.01 11.89 -8.83
C TYR A 289 -8.66 10.51 -8.63
N ASP A 290 -8.24 9.47 -9.37
CA ASP A 290 -8.75 8.08 -9.23
C ASP A 290 -8.29 7.42 -7.92
N CYS A 291 -7.51 8.11 -7.10
CA CYS A 291 -7.03 7.61 -5.82
C CYS A 291 -8.14 7.48 -4.76
N GLU A 292 -9.30 8.11 -4.97
CA GLU A 292 -10.39 8.23 -4.00
C GLU A 292 -11.69 7.49 -4.38
N ASP A 293 -11.66 6.49 -5.25
CA ASP A 293 -12.88 5.71 -5.50
C ASP A 293 -13.06 4.59 -4.46
N GLY A 294 -13.75 4.96 -3.37
CA GLY A 294 -15.01 4.35 -2.88
C GLY A 294 -15.35 2.86 -3.02
N GLU A 295 -14.46 1.98 -3.45
CA GLU A 295 -14.68 0.53 -3.34
C GLU A 295 -14.42 0.10 -1.90
N VAL A 296 -15.52 -0.18 -1.18
CA VAL A 296 -15.50 -0.89 0.11
C VAL A 296 -14.80 -2.22 -0.12
N ASP A 297 -13.69 -2.46 0.59
CA ASP A 297 -12.98 -3.74 0.54
C ASP A 297 -13.96 -4.87 0.92
N PRO A 298 -14.33 -5.78 -0.01
CA PRO A 298 -15.33 -6.81 0.26
C PRO A 298 -14.79 -7.91 1.17
N ASP A 299 -13.46 -8.01 1.35
CA ASP A 299 -12.84 -8.97 2.26
C ASP A 299 -12.76 -8.39 3.68
N ALA A 300 -13.94 -8.22 4.29
CA ALA A 300 -14.14 -7.74 5.66
C ALA A 300 -13.70 -8.76 6.72
N ARG A 301 -12.57 -9.44 6.52
CA ARG A 301 -11.98 -10.33 7.53
C ARG A 301 -11.38 -9.53 8.71
N TRP A 302 -11.24 -8.20 8.59
CA TRP A 302 -10.65 -7.30 9.60
C TRP A 302 -11.47 -6.03 9.90
N ALA A 303 -12.70 -5.92 9.41
CA ALA A 303 -13.57 -4.74 9.60
C ALA A 303 -13.88 -4.42 11.09
N HIS A 304 -13.62 -5.36 11.99
CA HIS A 304 -13.73 -5.17 13.43
C HIS A 304 -12.64 -4.27 14.04
N LEU A 305 -11.59 -3.93 13.29
CA LEU A 305 -10.54 -2.99 13.72
C LEU A 305 -10.77 -1.55 13.24
N SER A 306 -11.71 -1.32 12.31
CA SER A 306 -12.00 0.01 11.75
C SER A 306 -13.30 0.65 12.26
N SER A 307 -13.96 0.03 13.25
CA SER A 307 -15.19 0.55 13.85
C SER A 307 -14.95 1.07 15.27
N THR A 308 -14.57 2.34 15.38
CA THR A 308 -14.86 3.23 16.52
C THR A 308 -14.88 4.66 16.03
#